data_AF-A0A660TA51-F1
#
_entry.id   AF-A0A660TA51-F1
#
_cell.length_a   1.000
_cell.length_b   1.000
_cell.length_c   1.000
_cell.angle_alpha   90.00
_cell.angle_beta   90.00
_cell.angle_gamma   90.00
#
_symmetry.space_group_name_H-M   'P 1'
#
loop_
_entity.id
_entity.type
_entity.pdbx_description
1 polymer ?
#
loop_
_entity_poly.entity_id
_entity_poly.type
_entity_poly.pdbx_seq_one_letter_code
_entity_poly.pdbx_strand_id
1 'polypeptide(L)'
;ATGVSVGRHDITWNPKLSTSVSYIPFGLISGDRRGVSSTFSHSLKMGRIDWAGNFRKGYTVSLSNSNSYSFNTGVFTPIVEFNTQYFNTWGWGALNSRLKGFYRFTGDSDNVGGPLRGILDNRIDNVESGVYLNVDLPFKMWIWFMSRWFEGHLSPFVDIAMFRYTDGSSQLNPFWYSGGIEAFAFPKAARSFYLRISAGIDMQAFLEDFSLSAVAPRDSKSRLELFIGLGHHY
;
A
#
# COMPACT_ATOMS: atom_id res chain seq x y z
N ALA A 1 -0.97 -4.77 23.00
CA ALA A 1 -1.27 -3.36 22.68
C ALA A 1 -1.50 -2.62 23.99
N THR A 2 -0.71 -1.60 24.28
CA THR A 2 -0.96 -0.68 25.41
C THR A 2 -1.38 0.64 24.81
N GLY A 3 -2.63 1.04 25.04
CA GLY A 3 -3.19 2.27 24.49
C GLY A 3 -3.69 3.20 25.59
N VAL A 4 -3.59 4.50 25.35
CA VAL A 4 -4.18 5.56 26.17
C VAL A 4 -5.01 6.44 25.24
N SER A 5 -6.28 6.65 25.57
CA SER A 5 -7.13 7.60 24.85
C SER A 5 -6.95 8.99 25.47
N VAL A 6 -6.55 9.96 24.66
CA VAL A 6 -6.42 11.37 25.08
C VAL A 6 -7.46 12.18 24.31
N GLY A 7 -8.55 12.55 24.98
CA GLY A 7 -9.68 13.24 24.36
C GLY A 7 -10.44 12.38 23.35
N ARG A 8 -10.61 12.86 22.11
CA ARG A 8 -11.24 12.09 21.01
C ARG A 8 -10.26 11.23 20.21
N HIS A 9 -8.98 11.22 20.58
CA HIS A 9 -7.92 10.55 19.85
C HIS A 9 -7.36 9.39 20.65
N ASP A 10 -7.14 8.27 19.95
CA ASP A 10 -6.53 7.09 20.53
C ASP A 10 -5.03 7.08 20.19
N ILE A 11 -4.20 6.94 21.23
CA ILE A 11 -2.76 6.71 21.08
C ILE A 11 -2.51 5.26 21.48
N THR A 12 -1.96 4.47 20.57
CA THR A 12 -1.66 3.06 20.80
C THR A 12 -0.19 2.80 20.58
N TRP A 13 0.46 2.19 21.57
CA TRP A 13 1.79 1.63 21.45
C TRP A 13 1.71 0.10 21.36
N ASN A 14 2.34 -0.46 20.33
CA ASN A 14 2.30 -1.89 20.03
C ASN A 14 3.72 -2.44 19.90
N PRO A 15 4.37 -2.81 21.01
CA PRO A 15 5.60 -3.59 20.97
C PRO A 15 5.27 -5.04 20.59
N LYS A 16 6.17 -5.67 19.82
CA LYS A 16 6.08 -7.06 19.39
C LYS A 16 7.49 -7.65 19.32
N LEU A 17 7.65 -8.84 19.88
CA LEU A 17 8.80 -9.68 19.66
C LEU A 17 8.32 -10.94 18.92
N SER A 18 9.01 -11.33 17.86
CA SER A 18 8.72 -12.56 17.13
C SER A 18 10.00 -13.27 16.76
N THR A 19 10.00 -14.58 16.92
CA THR A 19 11.06 -15.48 16.46
C THR A 19 10.47 -16.40 15.41
N SER A 20 11.15 -16.53 14.28
CA SER A 20 10.71 -17.32 13.14
C SER A 20 11.78 -18.33 12.77
N VAL A 21 11.35 -19.53 12.37
CA VAL A 21 12.22 -20.58 11.86
C VAL A 21 11.62 -21.07 10.55
N SER A 22 12.38 -20.92 9.47
CA SER A 22 11.98 -21.42 8.15
C SER A 22 12.44 -22.86 8.00
N TYR A 23 11.53 -23.78 7.67
CA TYR A 23 11.84 -25.18 7.38
C TYR A 23 11.05 -25.68 6.16
N ILE A 24 11.64 -26.59 5.37
CA ILE A 24 10.96 -27.33 4.31
C ILE A 24 11.19 -28.82 4.60
N PRO A 25 10.14 -29.65 4.78
CA PRO A 25 10.28 -31.05 5.20
C PRO A 25 11.11 -31.93 4.26
N PHE A 26 11.04 -31.69 2.94
CA PHE A 26 11.66 -32.56 1.92
C PHE A 26 12.33 -31.76 0.80
N GLY A 27 13.00 -30.65 1.14
CA GLY A 27 13.61 -29.79 0.13
C GLY A 27 14.76 -28.93 0.68
N LEU A 28 15.54 -28.37 -0.23
CA LEU A 28 16.63 -27.47 0.11
C LEU A 28 16.10 -26.04 0.22
N ILE A 29 16.22 -25.46 1.41
CA ILE A 29 16.00 -24.02 1.61
C ILE A 29 17.23 -23.27 1.09
N SER A 30 17.05 -22.09 0.49
CA SER A 30 18.17 -21.22 0.12
C SER A 30 19.01 -20.86 1.35
N GLY A 31 20.33 -20.70 1.19
CA GLY A 31 21.25 -20.41 2.31
C GLY A 31 20.76 -19.26 3.18
N ASP A 32 20.29 -18.19 2.55
CA ASP A 32 19.86 -16.96 3.24
C ASP A 32 18.56 -17.09 4.02
N ARG A 33 17.71 -18.06 3.67
CA ARG A 33 16.42 -18.33 4.33
C ARG A 33 16.51 -19.41 5.39
N ARG A 34 17.66 -20.07 5.55
CA ARG A 34 17.88 -21.08 6.59
C ARG A 34 18.10 -20.42 7.94
N GLY A 35 17.67 -21.13 8.98
CA GLY A 35 17.97 -20.79 10.37
C GLY A 35 16.89 -19.99 11.07
N VAL A 36 17.26 -19.47 12.23
CA VAL A 36 16.39 -18.70 13.12
C VAL A 36 16.54 -17.22 12.77
N SER A 37 15.43 -16.49 12.77
CA SER A 37 15.43 -15.04 12.79
C SER A 37 14.63 -14.53 13.97
N SER A 38 15.07 -13.42 14.57
CA SER A 38 14.30 -12.73 15.60
C SER A 38 14.08 -11.28 15.20
N THR A 39 12.86 -10.82 15.38
CA THR A 39 12.43 -9.48 15.04
C THR A 39 11.81 -8.85 16.27
N PHE A 40 12.37 -7.72 16.68
CA PHE A 40 11.75 -6.82 17.63
C PHE A 40 11.19 -5.63 16.87
N SER A 41 9.89 -5.41 16.97
CA SER A 41 9.23 -4.26 16.37
C SER A 41 8.39 -3.50 17.39
N HIS A 42 8.28 -2.20 17.18
CA HIS A 42 7.34 -1.39 17.93
C HIS A 42 6.72 -0.36 17.00
N SER A 43 5.45 -0.05 17.26
CA SER A 43 4.75 0.99 16.53
C SER A 43 4.01 1.92 17.49
N LEU A 44 4.03 3.20 17.17
CA LEU A 44 3.21 4.24 17.77
C LEU A 44 2.17 4.65 16.74
N LYS A 45 0.89 4.54 17.09
CA LYS A 45 -0.22 4.97 16.24
C LYS A 45 -1.04 6.01 17.00
N MET A 46 -1.41 7.08 16.32
CA MET A 46 -2.28 8.12 16.84
C MET A 46 -3.39 8.43 15.84
N GLY A 47 -4.58 8.70 16.34
CA GLY A 47 -5.68 9.24 15.56
C GLY A 47 -6.90 8.34 15.58
N ARG A 48 -7.88 8.68 14.74
CA ARG A 48 -9.19 8.04 14.71
C ARG A 48 -9.79 8.17 13.32
N ILE A 49 -10.31 7.07 12.81
CA ILE A 49 -11.07 7.03 11.56
C ILE A 49 -12.44 6.49 11.91
N ASP A 50 -13.46 7.32 11.75
CA ASP A 50 -14.85 6.96 11.91
C ASP A 50 -15.47 6.69 10.53
N TRP A 51 -16.45 5.79 10.52
CA TRP A 51 -17.31 5.60 9.34
C TRP A 51 -18.38 6.70 9.30
N ALA A 52 -18.56 7.29 8.12
CA ALA A 52 -19.57 8.30 7.84
C ALA A 52 -20.40 7.82 6.63
N GLY A 53 -21.40 6.98 6.91
CA GLY A 53 -22.10 6.22 5.86
C GLY A 53 -21.15 5.25 5.17
N ASN A 54 -21.05 5.34 3.84
CA ASN A 54 -20.14 4.50 3.06
C ASN A 54 -18.73 5.07 2.90
N PHE A 55 -18.46 6.23 3.50
CA PHE A 55 -17.16 6.89 3.48
C PHE A 55 -16.49 6.85 4.85
N ARG A 56 -15.25 7.32 4.89
CA ARG A 56 -14.46 7.46 6.12
C ARG A 56 -14.24 8.92 6.44
N LYS A 57 -14.08 9.24 7.72
CA LYS A 57 -13.75 10.57 8.19
C LYS A 57 -12.76 10.49 9.35
N GLY A 58 -11.74 11.34 9.31
CA GLY A 58 -10.71 11.42 10.35
C GLY A 58 -9.32 11.18 9.80
N TYR A 59 -8.37 10.93 10.68
CA TYR A 59 -6.97 10.76 10.32
C TYR A 59 -6.28 9.76 11.23
N THR A 60 -5.24 9.12 10.73
CA THR A 60 -4.33 8.31 11.54
C THR A 60 -2.90 8.55 11.11
N VAL A 61 -2.00 8.66 12.08
CA VAL A 61 -0.56 8.70 11.89
C VAL A 61 0.01 7.48 12.58
N SER A 62 0.96 6.80 11.94
CA SER A 62 1.68 5.68 12.51
C SER A 62 3.15 5.78 12.17
N LEU A 63 3.98 5.52 13.18
CA LEU A 63 5.43 5.38 13.05
C LEU A 63 5.80 4.01 13.61
N SER A 64 6.51 3.21 12.83
CA SER A 64 6.98 1.89 13.23
C SER A 64 8.47 1.77 13.01
N ASN A 65 9.11 1.06 13.93
CA ASN A 65 10.48 0.60 13.79
C ASN A 65 10.52 -0.91 13.97
N SER A 66 11.26 -1.58 13.11
CA SER A 66 11.44 -3.02 13.11
C SER A 66 12.91 -3.33 12.99
N ASN A 67 13.42 -4.11 13.94
CA ASN A 67 14.81 -4.55 13.98
C ASN A 67 14.81 -6.07 13.87
N SER A 68 15.26 -6.56 12.72
CA SER A 68 15.36 -7.99 12.46
C SER A 68 16.82 -8.44 12.51
N TYR A 69 17.07 -9.58 13.13
CA TYR A 69 18.38 -10.22 13.15
C TYR A 69 18.26 -11.66 12.63
N SER A 70 19.07 -11.98 11.63
CA SER A 70 19.20 -13.33 11.09
C SER A 70 20.40 -14.02 11.75
N PHE A 71 20.15 -15.05 12.55
CA PHE A 71 21.22 -15.77 13.26
C PHE A 71 22.11 -16.59 12.33
N ASN A 72 21.61 -16.94 11.14
CA ASN A 72 22.36 -17.72 10.17
C ASN A 72 23.32 -16.86 9.34
N THR A 73 22.86 -15.69 8.88
CA THR A 73 23.67 -14.79 8.03
C THR A 73 24.39 -13.71 8.83
N GLY A 74 24.06 -13.54 10.12
CA GLY A 74 24.61 -12.48 10.98
C GLY A 74 24.14 -11.07 10.62
N VAL A 75 23.18 -10.94 9.69
CA VAL A 75 22.70 -9.67 9.17
C VAL A 75 21.68 -9.06 10.12
N PHE A 76 21.88 -7.78 10.46
CA PHE A 76 20.94 -6.95 11.18
C PHE A 76 20.25 -5.99 10.21
N THR A 77 18.92 -5.99 10.20
CA THR A 77 18.10 -5.20 9.27
C THR A 77 17.14 -4.32 10.07
N PRO A 78 17.56 -3.09 10.42
CA PRO A 78 16.69 -2.09 11.00
C PRO A 78 15.91 -1.37 9.89
N ILE A 79 14.63 -1.15 10.15
CA ILE A 79 13.69 -0.50 9.23
C ILE A 79 12.85 0.49 10.03
N VAL A 80 12.66 1.68 9.49
CA VAL A 80 11.69 2.65 9.98
C VAL A 80 10.64 2.87 8.91
N GLU A 81 9.37 2.85 9.29
CA GLU A 81 8.25 3.15 8.41
C GLU A 81 7.34 4.19 9.04
N PHE A 82 6.80 5.08 8.22
CA PHE A 82 5.74 5.98 8.62
C PHE A 82 4.55 5.83 7.69
N ASN A 83 3.35 5.99 8.22
CA ASN A 83 2.12 5.93 7.44
C ASN A 83 1.08 6.87 8.04
N THR A 84 0.67 7.84 7.24
CA THR A 84 -0.35 8.84 7.55
C THR A 84 -1.51 8.64 6.60
N GLN A 85 -2.72 8.62 7.14
CA GLN A 85 -3.95 8.51 6.37
C GLN A 85 -4.88 9.65 6.77
N TYR A 86 -5.52 10.27 5.80
CA TYR A 86 -6.48 11.34 5.99
C TYR A 86 -7.73 11.06 5.16
N PHE A 87 -8.89 11.18 5.79
CA PHE A 87 -10.19 10.94 5.18
C PHE A 87 -11.13 12.09 5.50
N ASN A 88 -11.74 12.65 4.46
CA ASN A 88 -12.80 13.63 4.59
C ASN A 88 -13.95 13.30 3.64
N THR A 89 -15.18 13.66 4.01
CA THR A 89 -16.37 13.34 3.24
C THR A 89 -17.34 14.52 3.20
N TRP A 90 -17.98 14.71 2.06
CA TRP A 90 -19.02 15.69 1.81
C TRP A 90 -20.21 14.99 1.12
N GLY A 91 -21.12 14.40 1.88
CA GLY A 91 -22.44 13.92 1.43
C GLY A 91 -22.43 12.87 0.28
N TRP A 92 -22.13 13.30 -0.94
CA TRP A 92 -22.04 12.53 -2.18
C TRP A 92 -20.61 12.13 -2.57
N GLY A 93 -19.58 12.69 -1.94
CA GLY A 93 -18.18 12.36 -2.22
C GLY A 93 -17.28 12.33 -0.98
N ALA A 94 -16.03 11.95 -1.19
CA ALA A 94 -14.98 11.96 -0.19
C ALA A 94 -13.59 12.19 -0.83
N LEU A 95 -12.64 12.55 0.03
CA LEU A 95 -11.22 12.65 -0.24
C LEU A 95 -10.53 11.66 0.69
N ASN A 96 -9.78 10.73 0.11
CA ASN A 96 -8.88 9.89 0.86
C ASN A 96 -7.45 10.23 0.42
N SER A 97 -6.55 10.36 1.38
CA SER A 97 -5.14 10.53 1.12
C SER A 97 -4.34 9.64 2.04
N ARG A 98 -3.27 9.06 1.51
CA ARG A 98 -2.30 8.25 2.25
C ARG A 98 -0.90 8.68 1.88
N LEU A 99 -0.11 9.00 2.89
CA LEU A 99 1.32 9.20 2.77
C LEU A 99 2.03 8.08 3.53
N LYS A 100 2.75 7.22 2.82
CA LYS A 100 3.55 6.13 3.40
C LYS A 100 5.01 6.39 3.09
N GLY A 101 5.92 6.02 3.97
CA GLY A 101 7.31 5.87 3.57
C GLY A 101 8.05 4.89 4.45
N PHE A 102 9.20 4.46 3.95
CA PHE A 102 10.08 3.53 4.64
C PHE A 102 11.55 3.89 4.38
N TYR A 103 12.38 3.54 5.35
CA TYR A 103 13.83 3.64 5.25
C TYR A 103 14.47 2.39 5.84
N ARG A 104 15.30 1.70 5.05
CA ARG A 104 16.11 0.57 5.49
C ARG A 104 17.53 1.06 5.70
N PHE A 105 18.12 0.82 6.87
CA PHE A 105 19.52 1.20 7.09
C PHE A 105 20.50 0.13 6.62
N THR A 106 20.01 -1.06 6.26
CA THR A 106 20.86 -2.17 5.82
C THR A 106 20.12 -3.02 4.80
N GLY A 107 20.79 -3.24 3.67
CA GLY A 107 20.22 -3.94 2.52
C GLY A 107 19.15 -3.14 1.79
N ASP A 108 18.53 -3.79 0.83
CA ASP A 108 17.54 -3.24 -0.06
C ASP A 108 16.21 -4.02 0.02
N SER A 109 15.23 -3.55 -0.73
CA SER A 109 13.94 -4.19 -0.88
C SER A 109 13.61 -4.33 -2.35
N ASP A 110 13.21 -5.54 -2.70
CA ASP A 110 12.59 -5.85 -3.98
C ASP A 110 11.08 -5.87 -3.86
N ASN A 111 10.40 -5.74 -4.98
CA ASN A 111 8.95 -5.73 -5.09
C ASN A 111 8.34 -4.67 -4.15
N VAL A 112 8.65 -3.40 -4.41
CA VAL A 112 8.13 -2.27 -3.62
C VAL A 112 7.06 -1.46 -4.36
N GLY A 113 6.59 -1.93 -5.52
CA GLY A 113 5.56 -1.28 -6.32
C GLY A 113 4.15 -1.42 -5.76
N GLY A 114 3.89 -2.31 -4.80
CA GLY A 114 2.56 -2.66 -4.32
C GLY A 114 1.65 -1.50 -3.89
N PRO A 115 2.16 -0.39 -3.31
CA PRO A 115 1.34 0.78 -3.01
C PRO A 115 0.94 1.65 -4.21
N LEU A 116 1.50 1.43 -5.40
CA LEU A 116 1.17 2.13 -6.65
C LEU A 116 0.23 1.28 -7.50
N ARG A 117 -1.03 1.70 -7.67
CA ARG A 117 -1.94 1.00 -8.59
C ARG A 117 -1.61 1.37 -10.03
N GLY A 118 -1.62 0.42 -10.96
CA GLY A 118 -1.20 0.67 -12.35
C GLY A 118 0.26 0.29 -12.61
N ILE A 119 1.03 -0.04 -11.58
CA ILE A 119 2.44 -0.40 -11.64
C ILE A 119 2.61 -1.72 -10.88
N LEU A 120 3.05 -2.76 -11.58
CA LEU A 120 3.30 -4.07 -10.97
C LEU A 120 4.32 -3.98 -9.84
N ASP A 121 4.08 -4.75 -8.77
CA ASP A 121 4.93 -4.76 -7.58
C ASP A 121 6.40 -5.07 -7.92
N ASN A 122 6.61 -6.11 -8.73
CA ASN A 122 7.91 -6.61 -9.22
C ASN A 122 8.58 -5.73 -10.30
N ARG A 123 8.14 -4.48 -10.43
CA ARG A 123 8.69 -3.52 -11.37
C ARG A 123 9.71 -2.59 -10.71
N ILE A 124 9.75 -2.58 -9.38
CA ILE A 124 10.59 -1.69 -8.58
C ILE A 124 11.36 -2.53 -7.57
N ASP A 125 12.67 -2.64 -7.81
CA ASP A 125 13.61 -3.47 -7.08
C ASP A 125 14.87 -2.66 -6.66
N ASN A 126 15.68 -3.22 -5.76
CA ASN A 126 16.90 -2.59 -5.23
C ASN A 126 16.69 -1.24 -4.54
N VAL A 127 15.61 -1.10 -3.76
CA VAL A 127 15.24 0.17 -3.09
C VAL A 127 15.66 0.19 -1.62
N GLU A 128 16.44 1.21 -1.24
CA GLU A 128 16.85 1.48 0.15
C GLU A 128 15.72 2.21 0.92
N SER A 129 15.09 3.18 0.28
CA SER A 129 14.02 3.97 0.88
C SER A 129 13.01 4.46 -0.15
N GLY A 130 11.77 4.68 0.31
CA GLY A 130 10.69 5.10 -0.55
C GLY A 130 9.64 5.91 0.18
N VAL A 131 9.03 6.86 -0.53
CA VAL A 131 7.86 7.61 -0.08
C VAL A 131 6.77 7.49 -1.13
N TYR A 132 5.55 7.30 -0.68
CA TYR A 132 4.35 7.11 -1.49
C TYR A 132 3.29 8.11 -1.05
N LEU A 133 2.64 8.75 -2.01
CA LEU A 133 1.46 9.58 -1.84
C LEU A 133 0.34 9.01 -2.71
N ASN A 134 -0.70 8.49 -2.08
CA ASN A 134 -1.92 8.05 -2.75
C ASN A 134 -3.03 9.07 -2.46
N VAL A 135 -3.77 9.47 -3.49
CA VAL A 135 -4.93 10.36 -3.36
C VAL A 135 -6.09 9.74 -4.13
N ASP A 136 -7.22 9.59 -3.46
CA ASP A 136 -8.46 9.03 -4.00
C ASP A 136 -9.61 10.03 -3.80
N LEU A 137 -10.47 10.14 -4.81
CA LEU A 137 -11.68 10.94 -4.75
C LEU A 137 -12.92 10.06 -4.96
N PRO A 138 -13.34 9.28 -3.96
CA PRO A 138 -14.52 8.43 -4.10
C PRO A 138 -15.82 9.24 -4.17
N PHE A 139 -16.66 8.92 -5.14
CA PHE A 139 -18.00 9.48 -5.36
C PHE A 139 -19.04 8.37 -5.32
N LYS A 140 -20.18 8.63 -4.68
CA LYS A 140 -21.30 7.68 -4.69
C LYS A 140 -21.74 7.45 -6.14
N MET A 141 -21.74 6.20 -6.59
CA MET A 141 -22.30 5.87 -7.89
C MET A 141 -23.80 5.76 -7.79
N TRP A 142 -24.52 6.54 -8.60
CA TRP A 142 -25.96 6.41 -8.76
C TRP A 142 -26.27 5.51 -9.96
N ILE A 143 -25.97 4.22 -9.86
CA ILE A 143 -26.42 3.26 -10.87
C ILE A 143 -27.88 2.91 -10.56
N TRP A 144 -28.83 3.65 -11.14
CA TRP A 144 -30.26 3.56 -10.79
C TRP A 144 -30.81 2.12 -10.84
N PHE A 145 -30.38 1.31 -11.81
CA PHE A 145 -30.86 -0.06 -11.99
C PHE A 145 -30.22 -1.07 -11.03
N MET A 146 -28.98 -0.83 -10.59
CA MET A 146 -28.28 -1.72 -9.65
C MET A 146 -28.48 -1.33 -8.18
N SER A 147 -29.03 -0.14 -7.93
CA SER A 147 -29.24 0.43 -6.60
C SER A 147 -30.08 -0.44 -5.65
N ARG A 148 -30.92 -1.34 -6.19
CA ARG A 148 -31.70 -2.31 -5.40
C ARG A 148 -30.84 -3.40 -4.77
N TRP A 149 -29.75 -3.80 -5.43
CA TRP A 149 -28.95 -4.97 -5.05
C TRP A 149 -27.54 -4.61 -4.58
N PHE A 150 -27.00 -3.48 -5.05
CA PHE A 150 -25.64 -3.05 -4.76
C PHE A 150 -25.59 -1.61 -4.29
N GLU A 151 -24.62 -1.33 -3.43
CA GLU A 151 -24.13 0.03 -3.16
C GLU A 151 -22.70 0.10 -3.68
N GLY A 152 -22.37 1.16 -4.42
CA GLY A 152 -21.05 1.26 -5.03
C GLY A 152 -20.58 2.69 -5.19
N HIS A 153 -19.27 2.85 -5.22
CA HIS A 153 -18.61 4.15 -5.37
C HIS A 153 -17.55 4.03 -6.46
N LEU A 154 -17.33 5.12 -7.18
CA LEU A 154 -16.28 5.26 -8.17
C LEU A 154 -15.26 6.23 -7.61
N SER A 155 -13.99 5.88 -7.71
CA SER A 155 -12.90 6.63 -7.12
C SER A 155 -11.79 6.79 -8.15
N PRO A 156 -11.73 7.92 -8.88
CA PRO A 156 -10.49 8.30 -9.52
C PRO A 156 -9.38 8.41 -8.48
N PHE A 157 -8.19 7.98 -8.87
CA PHE A 157 -7.02 7.98 -8.01
C PHE A 157 -5.78 8.48 -8.73
N VAL A 158 -4.85 9.03 -7.95
CA VAL A 158 -3.49 9.37 -8.36
C VAL A 158 -2.54 8.84 -7.29
N ASP A 159 -1.58 8.05 -7.72
CA ASP A 159 -0.55 7.47 -6.87
C ASP A 159 0.81 7.98 -7.34
N ILE A 160 1.62 8.47 -6.40
CA ILE A 160 2.96 8.99 -6.64
C ILE A 160 3.91 8.28 -5.70
N ALA A 161 5.06 7.87 -6.19
CA ALA A 161 6.15 7.41 -5.34
C ALA A 161 7.47 8.02 -5.75
N MET A 162 8.37 8.10 -4.78
CA MET A 162 9.75 8.47 -4.96
C MET A 162 10.62 7.44 -4.25
N PHE A 163 11.64 6.93 -4.94
CA PHE A 163 12.54 5.91 -4.41
C PHE A 163 13.99 6.39 -4.41
N ARG A 164 14.73 5.93 -3.41
CA ARG A 164 16.18 5.94 -3.41
C ARG A 164 16.66 4.51 -3.61
N TYR A 165 17.37 4.31 -4.71
CA TYR A 165 17.95 3.03 -5.08
C TYR A 165 19.34 2.85 -4.47
N THR A 166 19.73 1.60 -4.22
CA THR A 166 21.07 1.25 -3.73
C THR A 166 22.13 1.52 -4.81
N ASP A 167 23.28 2.07 -4.40
CA ASP A 167 24.38 2.50 -5.27
C ASP A 167 24.71 1.45 -6.35
N GLY A 168 24.62 1.86 -7.62
CA GLY A 168 24.86 1.04 -8.80
C GLY A 168 23.63 0.79 -9.68
N SER A 169 22.42 0.95 -9.13
CA SER A 169 21.15 0.84 -9.86
C SER A 169 20.60 2.21 -10.24
N SER A 170 21.31 2.90 -11.14
CA SER A 170 20.97 4.25 -11.60
C SER A 170 19.71 4.24 -12.49
N GLN A 171 18.52 4.10 -11.90
CA GLN A 171 17.32 4.54 -12.61
C GLN A 171 17.38 6.07 -12.71
N LEU A 172 17.43 6.59 -13.93
CA LEU A 172 17.55 8.02 -14.25
C LEU A 172 16.41 8.88 -13.68
N ASN A 173 15.28 8.25 -13.30
CA ASN A 173 14.17 8.93 -12.65
C ASN A 173 13.76 8.20 -11.36
N PRO A 174 13.88 8.82 -10.17
CA PRO A 174 13.45 8.23 -8.90
C PRO A 174 11.93 8.28 -8.70
N PHE A 175 11.21 9.03 -9.54
CA PHE A 175 9.77 9.22 -9.41
C PHE A 175 8.98 8.23 -10.26
N TRP A 176 7.87 7.80 -9.68
CA TRP A 176 6.83 7.00 -10.32
C TRP A 176 5.50 7.66 -10.08
N TYR A 177 4.67 7.73 -11.11
CA TYR A 177 3.31 8.26 -10.99
C TYR A 177 2.38 7.40 -11.83
N SER A 178 1.26 7.07 -11.21
CA SER A 178 0.18 6.35 -11.84
C SER A 178 -1.16 6.98 -11.47
N GLY A 179 -2.16 6.69 -12.28
CA GLY A 179 -3.48 7.21 -12.08
C GLY A 179 -4.49 6.26 -12.69
N GLY A 180 -5.75 6.42 -12.32
CA GLY A 180 -6.75 5.51 -12.81
C GLY A 180 -8.08 5.69 -12.14
N ILE A 181 -8.92 4.67 -12.29
CA ILE A 181 -10.26 4.64 -11.74
C ILE A 181 -10.44 3.32 -11.00
N GLU A 182 -11.02 3.42 -9.82
CA GLU A 182 -11.36 2.29 -8.98
C GLU A 182 -12.86 2.27 -8.70
N ALA A 183 -13.50 1.12 -8.86
CA ALA A 183 -14.90 0.90 -8.56
C ALA A 183 -15.03 -0.09 -7.41
N PHE A 184 -15.90 0.25 -6.46
CA PHE A 184 -16.29 -0.62 -5.35
C PHE A 184 -17.76 -0.98 -5.49
N ALA A 185 -18.09 -2.24 -5.24
CA ALA A 185 -19.47 -2.70 -5.15
C ALA A 185 -19.65 -3.59 -3.90
N PHE A 186 -20.66 -3.25 -3.11
CA PHE A 186 -21.08 -3.96 -1.90
C PHE A 186 -22.46 -4.57 -2.14
N PRO A 187 -22.62 -5.89 -2.10
CA PRO A 187 -23.92 -6.52 -2.17
C PRO A 187 -24.74 -6.17 -0.92
N LYS A 188 -25.96 -5.66 -1.09
CA LYS A 188 -26.83 -5.31 0.05
C LYS A 188 -27.20 -6.53 0.91
N ALA A 189 -27.31 -7.71 0.30
CA ALA A 189 -27.61 -8.97 0.98
C ALA A 189 -26.40 -9.52 1.77
N ALA A 190 -25.18 -9.10 1.43
CA ALA A 190 -23.95 -9.64 1.98
C ALA A 190 -22.92 -8.52 2.18
N ARG A 191 -23.22 -7.61 3.11
CA ARG A 191 -22.43 -6.39 3.36
C ARG A 191 -20.99 -6.65 3.82
N SER A 192 -20.69 -7.86 4.27
CA SER A 192 -19.32 -8.26 4.62
C SER A 192 -18.46 -8.52 3.38
N PHE A 193 -19.05 -8.76 2.21
CA PHE A 193 -18.31 -8.95 0.97
C PHE A 193 -18.21 -7.66 0.18
N TYR A 194 -17.05 -7.45 -0.44
CA TYR A 194 -16.88 -6.36 -1.39
C TYR A 194 -16.14 -6.84 -2.64
N LEU A 195 -16.55 -6.29 -3.76
CA LEU A 195 -15.85 -6.39 -5.03
C LEU A 195 -15.15 -5.06 -5.29
N ARG A 196 -13.86 -5.13 -5.60
CA ARG A 196 -13.01 -4.00 -5.98
C ARG A 196 -12.46 -4.26 -7.36
N ILE A 197 -12.67 -3.32 -8.28
CA ILE A 197 -12.08 -3.36 -9.61
C ILE A 197 -11.30 -2.07 -9.78
N SER A 198 -10.02 -2.17 -10.14
CA SER A 198 -9.15 -1.02 -10.39
C SER A 198 -8.55 -1.14 -11.77
N ALA A 199 -8.63 -0.06 -12.54
CA ALA A 199 -7.90 0.11 -13.79
C ALA A 199 -6.91 1.26 -13.58
N GLY A 200 -5.62 0.92 -13.54
CA GLY A 200 -4.53 1.87 -13.37
C GLY A 200 -3.68 1.99 -14.63
N ILE A 201 -3.13 3.17 -14.85
CA ILE A 201 -2.18 3.47 -15.92
C ILE A 201 -0.88 4.03 -15.35
N ASP A 202 0.25 3.62 -15.93
CA ASP A 202 1.55 4.26 -15.73
C ASP A 202 1.51 5.64 -16.41
N MET A 203 1.26 6.69 -15.63
CA MET A 203 1.09 8.05 -16.14
C MET A 203 2.39 8.60 -16.73
N GLN A 204 3.54 8.18 -16.21
CA GLN A 204 4.83 8.62 -16.74
C GLN A 204 4.99 8.20 -18.19
N ALA A 205 4.75 6.91 -18.46
CA ALA A 205 4.83 6.39 -19.81
C ALA A 205 3.71 6.91 -20.72
N PHE A 206 2.50 7.11 -20.18
CA PHE A 206 1.37 7.65 -20.94
C PHE A 206 1.59 9.10 -21.38
N LEU A 207 2.20 9.95 -20.54
CA LEU A 207 2.42 11.36 -20.87
C LEU A 207 3.46 11.59 -21.99
N GLU A 208 4.27 10.59 -22.33
CA GLU A 208 5.29 10.70 -23.39
C GLU A 208 4.70 10.60 -24.80
N ASP A 209 3.65 9.79 -25.01
CA ASP A 209 3.08 9.52 -26.34
C ASP A 209 1.53 9.46 -26.38
N PHE A 210 0.86 9.69 -25.25
CA PHE A 210 -0.59 9.60 -25.05
C PHE A 210 -1.22 8.26 -25.47
N SER A 211 -0.44 7.17 -25.49
CA SER A 211 -0.89 5.84 -25.89
C SER A 211 -1.11 4.92 -24.70
N LEU A 212 -2.29 4.30 -24.63
CA LEU A 212 -2.65 3.31 -23.62
C LEU A 212 -2.19 1.88 -23.97
N SER A 213 -1.97 1.60 -25.26
CA SER A 213 -1.60 0.27 -25.75
C SER A 213 -0.10 0.08 -25.96
N ALA A 214 0.66 1.18 -25.97
CA ALA A 214 2.11 1.11 -26.08
C ALA A 214 2.75 0.57 -24.79
N VAL A 215 3.97 0.03 -24.94
CA VAL A 215 4.78 -0.42 -23.81
C VAL A 215 5.49 0.77 -23.17
N ALA A 216 5.75 0.69 -21.86
CA ALA A 216 6.42 1.76 -21.15
C ALA A 216 7.88 1.91 -21.64
N PRO A 217 8.34 3.11 -22.03
CA PRO A 217 9.69 3.27 -22.61
C PRO A 217 10.82 2.94 -21.62
N ARG A 218 10.56 3.06 -20.31
CA ARG A 218 11.52 2.75 -19.25
C ARG A 218 11.93 1.27 -19.19
N ASP A 219 11.01 0.34 -19.44
CA ASP A 219 11.25 -1.09 -19.18
C ASP A 219 10.45 -2.05 -20.08
N SER A 220 9.82 -1.53 -21.14
CA SER A 220 9.05 -2.29 -22.14
C SER A 220 7.90 -3.14 -21.57
N LYS A 221 7.42 -2.83 -20.35
CA LYS A 221 6.24 -3.50 -19.75
C LYS A 221 4.92 -2.81 -20.13
N SER A 222 3.81 -3.52 -19.92
CA SER A 222 2.46 -2.95 -20.10
C SER A 222 2.26 -1.71 -19.22
N ARG A 223 1.63 -0.68 -19.78
CA ARG A 223 1.27 0.55 -19.07
C ARG A 223 -0.06 0.46 -18.35
N LEU A 224 -0.91 -0.48 -18.78
CA LEU A 224 -2.22 -0.72 -18.19
C LEU A 224 -2.11 -1.90 -17.21
N GLU A 225 -2.69 -1.70 -16.02
CA GLU A 225 -2.91 -2.76 -15.04
C GLU A 225 -4.40 -2.83 -14.68
N LEU A 226 -4.94 -4.04 -14.75
CA LEU A 226 -6.27 -4.35 -14.26
C LEU A 226 -6.14 -5.20 -13.01
N PHE A 227 -6.71 -4.71 -11.92
CA PHE A 227 -6.75 -5.40 -10.65
C PHE A 227 -8.20 -5.71 -10.27
N ILE A 228 -8.47 -6.97 -9.94
CA ILE A 228 -9.75 -7.42 -9.41
C ILE A 228 -9.49 -8.02 -8.04
N GLY A 229 -10.06 -7.39 -7.01
CA GLY A 229 -9.99 -7.83 -5.62
C GLY A 229 -11.36 -8.26 -5.13
N LEU A 230 -11.41 -9.47 -4.57
CA LEU A 230 -12.53 -9.92 -3.75
C LEU A 230 -12.07 -9.92 -2.30
N GLY A 231 -12.82 -9.26 -1.43
CA GLY A 231 -12.49 -9.21 -0.01
C GLY A 231 -13.71 -9.46 0.87
N HIS A 232 -13.42 -9.93 2.08
CA HIS A 232 -14.39 -10.10 3.14
C HIS A 232 -13.93 -9.25 4.34
N HIS A 233 -14.77 -8.31 4.76
CA HIS A 233 -14.57 -7.52 5.97
C HIS A 233 -15.06 -8.36 7.17
N TYR A 234 -14.16 -8.63 8.13
CA TYR A 234 -14.54 -9.03 9.50
C TYR A 234 -14.40 -7.81 10.42
#